data_AF-A0A7L9UA43-F1
#
_entry.id   AF-A0A7L9UA43-F1
#
_cell.length_a   1.000
_cell.length_b   1.000
_cell.length_c   1.000
_cell.angle_alpha   90.00
_cell.angle_beta   90.00
_cell.angle_gamma   90.00
#
_symmetry.space_group_name_H-M   'P 1'
#
loop_
_entity.id
_entity.type
_entity.pdbx_description
1 polymer ?
#
loop_
_entity_poly.entity_id
_entity_poly.type
_entity_poly.pdbx_seq_one_letter_code
_entity_poly.pdbx_strand_id
1 'polypeptide(L)'
;MPYFISWHRGYLYCFEQQLRLSSGDPTLDLPYWDYYSYPTLPAEFTDPAPSNPLYVQRAGVNVYNALTLWPFGPEVFNFQRGTTDAFEVRMENAPHNPVHNLIGGVMATMQSPFDPIFYLHHANIDRLTHAWALPDGKGIPPTAWPYSSTNSSPYWAGTNVYASGLSVERWKTYHPGWLGYDYADNTLPTALPPRPGAAQTAQAMKLAAPQVPSNQRPPSKRFTPAPPRQISTSRRSLGGAAQVSFDEQSYTASLSFNQKDAAEIAAIIASRRMGHEGAGGGRVGSVKFVVDSARMSDPGRLGGYYYALYLNMPDVVDSKTAYNKSFLGTLGAFQIAAVSHHGPGRLEFDLVGLLLQQEIKDFSTLSISWIRVDGDNPPAGQTINVAEARVDLAYEIEPVQLPLLQGMTSGYK
;
A
#
# COMPACT_ATOMS: atom_id res chain seq x y z
N MET A 1 -3.61 15.31 -0.46
CA MET A 1 -3.02 13.99 -0.14
C MET A 1 -4.15 12.98 -0.09
N PRO A 2 -3.98 11.72 -0.53
CA PRO A 2 -4.95 10.68 -0.22
C PRO A 2 -4.94 10.41 1.29
N TYR A 3 -6.11 10.33 1.92
CA TYR A 3 -6.28 10.09 3.36
C TYR A 3 -6.87 8.70 3.56
N PHE A 4 -6.11 7.66 3.24
CA PHE A 4 -6.61 6.30 3.09
C PHE A 4 -7.36 5.82 4.32
N ILE A 5 -6.74 5.89 5.50
CA ILE A 5 -7.36 5.45 6.76
C ILE A 5 -8.55 6.36 7.12
N SER A 6 -8.35 7.68 7.10
CA SER A 6 -9.39 8.64 7.47
C SER A 6 -10.64 8.51 6.59
N TRP A 7 -10.46 8.31 5.28
CA TRP A 7 -11.53 8.17 4.31
C TRP A 7 -12.31 6.89 4.53
N HIS A 8 -11.64 5.73 4.64
CA HIS A 8 -12.32 4.45 4.82
C HIS A 8 -13.00 4.34 6.18
N ARG A 9 -12.41 4.87 7.26
CA ARG A 9 -13.06 4.94 8.57
C ARG A 9 -14.40 5.68 8.51
N GLY A 10 -14.40 6.90 7.95
CA GLY A 10 -15.64 7.66 7.80
C GLY A 10 -16.63 7.01 6.82
N TYR A 11 -16.13 6.30 5.80
CA TYR A 11 -16.98 5.58 4.84
C TYR A 11 -17.72 4.41 5.51
N LEU A 12 -16.99 3.60 6.30
CA LEU A 12 -17.56 2.51 7.09
C LEU A 12 -18.59 3.02 8.09
N TYR A 13 -18.27 4.10 8.81
CA TYR A 13 -19.21 4.74 9.72
C TYR A 13 -20.51 5.13 9.01
N CYS A 14 -20.40 5.87 7.90
CA CYS A 14 -21.56 6.29 7.12
C CYS A 14 -22.37 5.08 6.60
N PHE A 15 -21.69 4.03 6.13
CA PHE A 15 -22.33 2.80 5.65
C PHE A 15 -23.08 2.08 6.77
N GLU A 16 -22.47 1.88 7.93
CA GLU A 16 -23.10 1.28 9.10
C GLU A 16 -24.34 2.07 9.54
N GLN A 17 -24.28 3.41 9.56
CA GLN A 17 -25.46 4.22 9.87
C GLN A 17 -26.60 3.97 8.86
N GLN A 18 -26.31 3.81 7.57
CA GLN A 18 -27.33 3.48 6.58
C GLN A 18 -27.89 2.06 6.75
N LEU A 19 -27.06 1.09 7.17
CA LEU A 19 -27.51 -0.26 7.50
C LEU A 19 -28.47 -0.26 8.70
N ARG A 20 -28.14 0.47 9.77
CA ARG A 20 -29.03 0.64 10.95
C ARG A 20 -30.37 1.27 10.55
N LEU A 21 -30.34 2.31 9.71
CA LEU A 21 -31.56 2.95 9.21
C LEU A 21 -32.41 2.01 8.34
N SER A 22 -31.76 1.26 7.45
CA SER A 22 -32.45 0.39 6.49
C SER A 22 -32.99 -0.90 7.13
N SER A 23 -32.31 -1.42 8.15
CA SER A 23 -32.77 -2.58 8.92
C SER A 23 -33.80 -2.23 10.00
N GLY A 24 -33.81 -0.97 10.46
CA GLY A 24 -34.57 -0.56 11.64
C GLY A 24 -33.95 -1.02 12.97
N ASP A 25 -32.73 -1.58 12.93
CA ASP A 25 -32.00 -2.04 14.10
C ASP A 25 -30.89 -1.02 14.46
N PRO A 26 -31.08 -0.20 15.50
CA PRO A 26 -30.06 0.76 15.92
C PRO A 26 -28.85 0.09 16.59
N THR A 27 -28.91 -1.20 16.89
CA THR A 27 -27.85 -1.98 17.54
C THR A 27 -27.00 -2.80 16.57
N LEU A 28 -27.32 -2.75 15.27
CA LEU A 28 -26.55 -3.45 14.25
C LEU A 28 -25.14 -2.87 14.16
N ASP A 29 -24.14 -3.74 14.31
CA ASP A 29 -22.73 -3.41 14.14
C ASP A 29 -22.15 -4.15 12.93
N LEU A 30 -21.32 -3.46 12.15
CA LEU A 30 -20.66 -4.03 10.99
C LEU A 30 -19.53 -4.99 11.46
N PRO A 31 -19.54 -6.27 11.06
CA PRO A 31 -18.46 -7.19 11.40
C PRO A 31 -17.15 -6.82 10.69
N TYR A 32 -16.04 -7.33 11.21
CA TYR A 32 -14.73 -7.29 10.55
C TYR A 32 -14.29 -8.70 10.18
N TRP A 33 -13.58 -8.84 9.06
CA TRP A 33 -13.01 -10.13 8.66
C TRP A 33 -11.58 -10.26 9.19
N ASP A 34 -11.40 -10.99 10.29
CA ASP A 34 -10.08 -11.25 10.87
C ASP A 34 -9.26 -12.27 10.09
N TYR A 35 -8.76 -11.86 8.93
CA TYR A 35 -7.95 -12.72 8.07
C TYR A 35 -6.56 -13.08 8.65
N TYR A 36 -6.16 -12.52 9.81
CA TYR A 36 -4.97 -12.99 10.54
C TYR A 36 -5.24 -14.21 11.44
N SER A 37 -6.51 -14.53 11.70
CA SER A 37 -6.93 -15.79 12.32
C SER A 37 -7.58 -16.72 11.29
N TYR A 38 -8.41 -16.17 10.41
CA TYR A 38 -9.23 -16.90 9.44
C TYR A 38 -9.03 -16.33 8.02
N PRO A 39 -7.96 -16.74 7.31
CA PRO A 39 -7.61 -16.18 6.00
C PRO A 39 -8.57 -16.58 4.87
N THR A 40 -9.57 -17.43 5.15
CA THR A 40 -10.63 -17.79 4.21
C THR A 40 -11.88 -16.97 4.52
N LEU A 41 -12.63 -16.57 3.48
CA LEU A 41 -13.90 -15.86 3.63
C LEU A 41 -14.85 -16.61 4.59
N PRO A 42 -15.66 -15.87 5.38
CA PRO A 42 -16.76 -16.47 6.12
C PRO A 42 -17.73 -17.18 5.17
N ALA A 43 -18.31 -18.30 5.63
CA ALA A 43 -19.13 -19.18 4.79
C ALA A 43 -20.35 -18.46 4.19
N GLU A 44 -20.88 -17.47 4.92
CA GLU A 44 -22.00 -16.61 4.54
C GLU A 44 -21.76 -15.87 3.21
N PHE A 45 -20.49 -15.60 2.86
CA PHE A 45 -20.14 -14.94 1.60
C PHE A 45 -19.90 -15.92 0.45
N THR A 46 -19.84 -17.23 0.72
CA THR A 46 -19.45 -18.25 -0.27
C THR A 46 -20.62 -19.10 -0.77
N ASP A 47 -21.77 -19.05 -0.11
CA ASP A 47 -22.98 -19.79 -0.52
C ASP A 47 -23.64 -19.15 -1.76
N PRO A 48 -23.66 -19.84 -2.93
CA PRO A 48 -24.21 -19.31 -4.18
C PRO A 48 -25.74 -19.36 -4.24
N ALA A 49 -26.45 -19.65 -3.13
CA ALA A 49 -27.90 -19.62 -3.09
C ALA A 49 -28.44 -18.30 -3.68
N PRO A 50 -29.42 -18.33 -4.61
CA PRO A 50 -29.94 -17.12 -5.26
C PRO A 50 -30.52 -16.07 -4.30
N SER A 51 -30.91 -16.49 -3.10
CA SER A 51 -31.42 -15.62 -2.04
C SER A 51 -30.34 -14.99 -1.17
N ASN A 52 -29.07 -15.35 -1.34
CA ASN A 52 -27.98 -14.84 -0.52
C ASN A 52 -27.50 -13.46 -1.03
N PRO A 53 -27.78 -12.36 -0.32
CA PRO A 53 -27.35 -11.03 -0.77
C PRO A 53 -25.85 -10.78 -0.58
N LEU A 54 -25.14 -11.65 0.15
CA LEU A 54 -23.71 -11.52 0.44
C LEU A 54 -22.81 -12.22 -0.59
N TYR A 55 -23.40 -13.08 -1.43
CA TYR A 55 -22.68 -13.83 -2.43
C TYR A 55 -22.41 -13.00 -3.68
N VAL A 56 -21.14 -12.99 -4.08
CA VAL A 56 -20.67 -12.48 -5.36
C VAL A 56 -19.67 -13.47 -5.92
N GLN A 57 -19.68 -13.69 -7.24
CA GLN A 57 -18.67 -14.53 -7.88
C GLN A 57 -17.29 -13.87 -7.78
N ARG A 58 -16.32 -14.62 -7.26
CA ARG A 58 -14.94 -14.17 -6.98
C ARG A 58 -13.92 -15.09 -7.64
N ALA A 59 -12.69 -14.61 -7.80
CA ALA A 59 -11.56 -15.44 -8.26
C ALA A 59 -10.98 -16.28 -7.11
N GLY A 60 -11.02 -15.77 -5.88
CA GLY A 60 -10.55 -16.48 -4.70
C GLY A 60 -11.40 -16.19 -3.46
N VAL A 61 -11.33 -17.11 -2.51
CA VAL A 61 -11.94 -17.00 -1.19
C VAL A 61 -10.88 -17.05 -0.08
N ASN A 62 -9.64 -17.40 -0.40
CA ASN A 62 -8.52 -17.41 0.52
C ASN A 62 -7.52 -16.29 0.22
N VAL A 63 -7.09 -15.58 1.27
CA VAL A 63 -6.12 -14.47 1.17
C VAL A 63 -4.87 -14.69 1.98
N TYR A 64 -4.55 -15.93 2.37
CA TYR A 64 -3.34 -16.24 3.11
C TYR A 64 -2.08 -15.66 2.46
N ASN A 65 -1.99 -15.76 1.13
CA ASN A 65 -0.85 -15.28 0.35
C ASN A 65 -0.75 -13.74 0.26
N ALA A 66 -1.75 -13.01 0.74
CA ALA A 66 -1.71 -11.54 0.88
C ALA A 66 -1.09 -11.08 2.21
N LEU A 67 -1.01 -11.97 3.21
CA LEU A 67 -0.72 -11.59 4.58
C LEU A 67 0.77 -11.34 4.83
N THR A 68 1.03 -10.33 5.67
CA THR A 68 2.36 -9.92 6.09
C THR A 68 2.30 -9.11 7.39
N LEU A 69 3.30 -9.26 8.24
CA LEU A 69 3.50 -8.45 9.45
C LEU A 69 4.26 -7.14 9.17
N TRP A 70 4.54 -6.82 7.90
CA TRP A 70 5.28 -5.62 7.49
C TRP A 70 4.76 -4.32 8.12
N PRO A 71 3.43 -4.08 8.20
CA PRO A 71 2.91 -2.85 8.80
C PRO A 71 3.06 -2.80 10.33
N PHE A 72 3.34 -3.93 10.98
CA PHE A 72 3.41 -4.06 12.44
C PHE A 72 4.85 -4.21 12.96
N GLY A 73 5.84 -3.98 12.10
CA GLY A 73 7.25 -3.99 12.48
C GLY A 73 7.59 -2.89 13.49
N PRO A 74 8.59 -3.09 14.37
CA PRO A 74 8.98 -2.11 15.37
C PRO A 74 9.51 -0.79 14.78
N GLU A 75 9.94 -0.80 13.52
CA GLU A 75 10.37 0.39 12.78
C GLU A 75 9.19 1.26 12.28
N VAL A 76 7.97 0.74 12.31
CA VAL A 76 6.77 1.44 11.82
C VAL A 76 6.24 2.35 12.92
N PHE A 77 6.74 3.58 12.94
CA PHE A 77 6.34 4.58 13.93
C PHE A 77 5.54 5.73 13.32
N ASN A 78 5.88 6.18 12.11
CA ASN A 78 5.15 7.26 11.48
C ASN A 78 3.82 6.76 10.90
N PHE A 79 2.81 7.63 10.83
CA PHE A 79 1.49 7.24 10.35
C PHE A 79 1.27 7.54 8.85
N GLN A 80 1.38 8.80 8.45
CA GLN A 80 0.86 9.28 7.17
C GLN A 80 1.84 9.13 6.01
N ARG A 81 1.30 8.98 4.79
CA ARG A 81 2.07 9.06 3.54
C ARG A 81 2.95 10.32 3.47
N GLY A 82 4.17 10.16 2.94
CA GLY A 82 5.17 11.23 2.84
C GLY A 82 6.17 11.25 3.99
N THR A 83 6.01 10.37 4.97
CA THR A 83 6.99 10.12 6.04
C THR A 83 7.68 8.77 5.81
N THR A 84 8.87 8.58 6.38
CA THR A 84 9.60 7.31 6.30
C THR A 84 8.89 6.24 7.13
N ASP A 85 8.85 5.00 6.63
CA ASP A 85 8.26 3.86 7.35
C ASP A 85 6.82 4.11 7.84
N ALA A 86 6.03 4.80 7.03
CA ALA A 86 4.66 5.18 7.34
C ALA A 86 3.68 3.99 7.37
N PHE A 87 2.95 3.82 8.47
CA PHE A 87 1.95 2.77 8.67
C PHE A 87 0.88 2.76 7.57
N GLU A 88 0.29 3.91 7.24
CA GLU A 88 -0.77 4.03 6.23
C GLU A 88 -0.31 3.47 4.87
N VAL A 89 0.90 3.83 4.45
CA VAL A 89 1.49 3.36 3.19
C VAL A 89 1.76 1.87 3.23
N ARG A 90 2.27 1.36 4.35
CA ARG A 90 2.56 -0.06 4.50
C ARG A 90 1.28 -0.88 4.45
N MET A 91 0.27 -0.47 5.23
CA MET A 91 -1.02 -1.14 5.32
C MET A 91 -1.76 -1.15 3.97
N GLU A 92 -1.78 -0.02 3.25
CA GLU A 92 -2.38 0.09 1.91
C GLU A 92 -1.67 -0.84 0.90
N ASN A 93 -0.33 -0.90 0.92
CA ASN A 93 0.44 -1.73 0.00
C ASN A 93 0.31 -3.24 0.28
N ALA A 94 0.34 -3.64 1.55
CA ALA A 94 0.12 -5.01 1.98
C ALA A 94 -0.27 -5.06 3.47
N PRO A 95 -1.41 -5.67 3.84
CA PRO A 95 -2.16 -6.64 3.04
C PRO A 95 -3.29 -6.06 2.17
N HIS A 96 -3.70 -4.78 2.31
CA HIS A 96 -4.90 -4.24 1.67
C HIS A 96 -4.97 -4.50 0.16
N ASN A 97 -4.00 -4.01 -0.62
CA ASN A 97 -4.00 -4.18 -2.07
C ASN A 97 -3.96 -5.68 -2.49
N PRO A 98 -3.09 -6.53 -1.91
CA PRO A 98 -3.12 -7.97 -2.13
C PRO A 98 -4.46 -8.64 -1.83
N VAL A 99 -5.17 -8.28 -0.75
CA VAL A 99 -6.49 -8.86 -0.45
C VAL A 99 -7.49 -8.56 -1.58
N HIS A 100 -7.57 -7.30 -2.01
CA HIS A 100 -8.38 -6.92 -3.17
C HIS A 100 -8.04 -7.73 -4.44
N ASN A 101 -6.75 -7.90 -4.70
CA ASN A 101 -6.27 -8.66 -5.85
C ASN A 101 -6.57 -10.15 -5.77
N LEU A 102 -6.35 -10.80 -4.63
CA LEU A 102 -6.54 -12.25 -4.48
C LEU A 102 -8.01 -12.66 -4.47
N ILE A 103 -8.90 -11.83 -3.92
CA ILE A 103 -10.34 -12.05 -4.04
C ILE A 103 -10.79 -11.92 -5.49
N GLY A 104 -10.26 -10.95 -6.22
CA GLY A 104 -10.57 -10.79 -7.65
C GLY A 104 -12.03 -10.40 -7.90
N GLY A 105 -12.51 -10.61 -9.12
CA GLY A 105 -13.82 -10.13 -9.56
C GLY A 105 -13.94 -8.62 -9.36
N VAL A 106 -15.07 -8.16 -8.81
CA VAL A 106 -15.27 -6.72 -8.56
C VAL A 106 -14.34 -6.18 -7.46
N MET A 107 -13.87 -7.02 -6.52
CA MET A 107 -12.90 -6.63 -5.49
C MET A 107 -11.56 -6.18 -6.09
N ALA A 108 -11.18 -6.65 -7.27
CA ALA A 108 -9.98 -6.19 -7.98
C ALA A 108 -10.16 -4.87 -8.75
N THR A 109 -11.26 -4.14 -8.51
CA THR A 109 -11.59 -2.90 -9.22
C THR A 109 -11.95 -1.76 -8.27
N MET A 110 -12.08 -0.54 -8.82
CA MET A 110 -12.61 0.61 -8.08
C MET A 110 -14.12 0.52 -7.79
N GLN A 111 -14.81 -0.50 -8.31
CA GLN A 111 -16.19 -0.85 -7.95
C GLN A 111 -16.23 -1.91 -6.84
N SER A 112 -15.11 -2.17 -6.16
CA SER A 112 -15.02 -3.15 -5.07
C SER A 112 -16.09 -3.02 -3.97
N PRO A 113 -16.64 -1.84 -3.62
CA PRO A 113 -17.77 -1.77 -2.68
C PRO A 113 -19.04 -2.49 -3.13
N PHE A 114 -19.18 -2.89 -4.40
CA PHE A 114 -20.30 -3.74 -4.85
C PHE A 114 -20.18 -5.20 -4.40
N ASP A 115 -19.04 -5.62 -3.86
CA ASP A 115 -18.92 -6.88 -3.14
C ASP A 115 -19.07 -6.64 -1.63
N PRO A 116 -20.08 -7.23 -0.96
CA PRO A 116 -20.30 -7.03 0.47
C PRO A 116 -19.09 -7.36 1.35
N ILE A 117 -18.16 -8.22 0.91
CA ILE A 117 -16.94 -8.53 1.67
C ILE A 117 -15.99 -7.32 1.77
N PHE A 118 -16.12 -6.32 0.88
CA PHE A 118 -15.37 -5.06 0.94
C PHE A 118 -15.47 -4.41 2.32
N TYR A 119 -16.67 -4.35 2.87
CA TYR A 119 -16.94 -3.66 4.13
C TYR A 119 -16.26 -4.39 5.30
N LEU A 120 -16.29 -5.73 5.32
CA LEU A 120 -15.61 -6.52 6.35
C LEU A 120 -14.08 -6.47 6.21
N HIS A 121 -13.57 -6.44 4.98
CA HIS A 121 -12.15 -6.25 4.70
C HIS A 121 -11.68 -4.91 5.27
N HIS A 122 -12.36 -3.81 4.92
CA HIS A 122 -12.02 -2.46 5.36
C HIS A 122 -12.29 -2.24 6.86
N ALA A 123 -13.30 -2.88 7.44
CA ALA A 123 -13.48 -2.90 8.89
C ALA A 123 -12.28 -3.54 9.61
N ASN A 124 -11.67 -4.58 9.04
CA ASN A 124 -10.44 -5.14 9.60
C ASN A 124 -9.21 -4.23 9.37
N ILE A 125 -9.13 -3.50 8.25
CA ILE A 125 -8.10 -2.46 8.06
C ILE A 125 -8.22 -1.39 9.15
N ASP A 126 -9.43 -0.94 9.42
CA ASP A 126 -9.71 0.08 10.43
C ASP A 126 -9.39 -0.43 11.85
N ARG A 127 -9.80 -1.66 12.17
CA ARG A 127 -9.45 -2.37 13.42
C ARG A 127 -7.94 -2.46 13.61
N LEU A 128 -7.20 -2.93 12.61
CA LEU A 128 -5.74 -3.08 12.69
C LEU A 128 -5.05 -1.74 12.86
N THR A 129 -5.60 -0.68 12.27
CA THR A 129 -5.11 0.69 12.47
C THR A 129 -5.37 1.16 13.88
N HIS A 130 -6.56 0.87 14.43
CA HIS A 130 -6.88 1.19 15.81
C HIS A 130 -5.96 0.44 16.80
N ALA A 131 -5.79 -0.87 16.63
CA ALA A 131 -4.90 -1.71 17.41
C ALA A 131 -3.44 -1.22 17.36
N TRP A 132 -2.96 -0.80 16.18
CA TRP A 132 -1.63 -0.23 16.03
C TRP A 132 -1.45 1.09 16.80
N ALA A 133 -2.48 1.94 16.84
CA ALA A 133 -2.42 3.22 17.52
C ALA A 133 -2.46 3.14 19.06
N LEU A 134 -3.04 2.09 19.65
CA LEU A 134 -3.30 2.00 21.10
C LEU A 134 -2.07 2.07 22.04
N PRO A 135 -0.87 1.55 21.71
CA PRO A 135 0.24 1.52 22.66
C PRO A 135 0.76 2.89 23.12
N ASP A 136 0.55 3.97 22.35
CA ASP A 136 1.10 5.32 22.59
C ASP A 136 0.61 6.40 21.59
N GLY A 137 -0.42 6.11 20.79
CA GLY A 137 -0.82 6.96 19.66
C GLY A 137 0.11 6.89 18.45
N LYS A 138 1.23 6.13 18.49
CA LYS A 138 2.19 5.85 17.41
C LYS A 138 2.32 6.92 16.34
N GLY A 139 3.11 7.97 16.58
CA GLY A 139 3.45 8.98 15.56
C GLY A 139 2.27 9.55 14.75
N ILE A 140 1.02 9.39 15.23
CA ILE A 140 -0.17 9.87 14.55
C ILE A 140 -0.12 11.40 14.61
N PRO A 141 -0.28 12.09 13.47
CA PRO A 141 -0.32 13.54 13.43
C PRO A 141 -1.34 14.07 14.43
N PRO A 142 -1.04 15.08 15.25
CA PRO A 142 -1.91 15.44 16.36
C PRO A 142 -3.21 16.11 15.91
N THR A 143 -4.19 16.07 16.82
CA THR A 143 -5.36 16.95 16.87
C THR A 143 -5.48 17.51 18.29
N ALA A 144 -6.06 18.71 18.46
CA ALA A 144 -6.08 19.41 19.73
C ALA A 144 -7.47 19.96 20.07
N TRP A 145 -7.77 20.05 21.37
CA TRP A 145 -8.98 20.68 21.86
C TRP A 145 -8.92 22.22 21.69
N PRO A 146 -10.03 22.89 21.29
CA PRO A 146 -11.29 22.30 20.84
C PRO A 146 -11.10 21.61 19.48
N TYR A 147 -11.52 20.34 19.37
CA TYR A 147 -11.28 19.52 18.18
C TYR A 147 -12.01 20.10 16.98
N SER A 148 -11.25 20.40 15.93
CA SER A 148 -11.78 21.03 14.71
C SER A 148 -10.82 20.84 13.54
N SER A 149 -11.29 21.18 12.34
CA SER A 149 -10.42 21.25 11.16
C SER A 149 -9.29 22.29 11.30
N THR A 150 -9.44 23.33 12.11
CA THR A 150 -8.42 24.39 12.26
C THR A 150 -7.36 24.06 13.31
N ASN A 151 -7.70 23.21 14.28
CA ASN A 151 -6.82 22.84 15.40
C ASN A 151 -6.20 21.45 15.23
N SER A 152 -6.39 20.84 14.05
CA SER A 152 -5.84 19.54 13.72
C SER A 152 -4.73 19.67 12.68
N SER A 153 -3.82 18.68 12.66
CA SER A 153 -2.82 18.60 11.61
C SER A 153 -3.46 18.63 10.20
N PRO A 154 -2.72 19.00 9.15
CA PRO A 154 -3.25 19.00 7.77
C PRO A 154 -3.83 17.65 7.30
N TYR A 155 -3.41 16.55 7.91
CA TYR A 155 -3.96 15.22 7.66
C TYR A 155 -5.39 15.06 8.18
N TRP A 156 -5.73 15.71 9.29
CA TRP A 156 -7.05 15.63 9.93
C TRP A 156 -7.94 16.85 9.65
N ALA A 157 -7.38 17.93 9.08
CA ALA A 157 -8.13 19.14 8.74
C ALA A 157 -9.06 18.92 7.54
N GLY A 158 -10.30 19.42 7.54
CA GLY A 158 -11.21 19.38 6.40
C GLY A 158 -12.20 18.21 6.43
N THR A 159 -12.81 17.90 5.29
CA THR A 159 -13.99 17.01 5.23
C THR A 159 -13.84 15.91 4.18
N ASN A 160 -14.17 14.68 4.54
CA ASN A 160 -14.40 13.59 3.61
C ASN A 160 -15.85 13.66 3.11
N VAL A 161 -16.04 13.70 1.79
CA VAL A 161 -17.37 13.75 1.17
C VAL A 161 -17.59 12.44 0.42
N TYR A 162 -18.67 11.73 0.76
CA TYR A 162 -19.01 10.42 0.20
C TYR A 162 -20.17 10.49 -0.79
N ALA A 163 -21.17 11.32 -0.49
CA ALA A 163 -22.30 11.61 -1.36
C ALA A 163 -22.92 12.97 -0.99
N SER A 164 -23.93 13.41 -1.74
CA SER A 164 -24.71 14.60 -1.39
C SER A 164 -25.31 14.43 0.01
N GLY A 165 -25.02 15.37 0.92
CA GLY A 165 -25.46 15.31 2.31
C GLY A 165 -24.76 14.26 3.19
N LEU A 166 -23.81 13.50 2.65
CA LEU A 166 -23.10 12.45 3.38
C LEU A 166 -21.60 12.77 3.45
N SER A 167 -21.18 13.34 4.57
CA SER A 167 -19.80 13.76 4.79
C SER A 167 -19.40 13.62 6.27
N VAL A 168 -18.09 13.48 6.50
CA VAL A 168 -17.51 13.39 7.84
C VAL A 168 -16.29 14.31 7.90
N GLU A 169 -16.23 15.19 8.90
CA GLU A 169 -15.02 15.97 9.16
C GLU A 169 -13.86 15.02 9.52
N ARG A 170 -12.72 15.19 8.85
CA ARG A 170 -11.59 14.26 8.96
C ARG A 170 -11.10 14.07 10.39
N TRP A 171 -11.13 15.12 11.22
CA TRP A 171 -10.70 15.03 12.62
C TRP A 171 -11.58 14.07 13.44
N LYS A 172 -12.85 13.85 13.07
CA LYS A 172 -13.73 12.88 13.75
C LYS A 172 -13.28 11.44 13.51
N THR A 173 -12.52 11.19 12.45
CA THR A 173 -11.99 9.85 12.13
C THR A 173 -10.62 9.59 12.76
N TYR A 174 -10.18 10.42 13.71
CA TYR A 174 -8.93 10.21 14.44
C TYR A 174 -8.91 8.87 15.20
N HIS A 175 -10.03 8.51 15.84
CA HIS A 175 -10.19 7.28 16.61
C HIS A 175 -11.64 6.75 16.46
N PRO A 176 -11.87 5.43 16.34
CA PRO A 176 -13.22 4.87 16.14
C PRO A 176 -14.22 5.28 17.24
N GLY A 177 -13.79 5.29 18.50
CA GLY A 177 -14.60 5.76 19.63
C GLY A 177 -15.12 7.21 19.54
N TRP A 178 -14.54 8.09 18.73
CA TRP A 178 -15.09 9.44 18.48
C TRP A 178 -16.29 9.44 17.54
N LEU A 179 -16.46 8.35 16.79
CA LEU A 179 -17.63 8.05 15.97
C LEU A 179 -18.62 7.12 16.69
N GLY A 180 -18.33 6.73 17.94
CA GLY A 180 -19.24 5.97 18.79
C GLY A 180 -19.19 4.46 18.59
N TYR A 181 -18.11 3.90 18.04
CA TYR A 181 -17.92 2.45 17.93
C TYR A 181 -16.51 2.02 18.37
N ASP A 182 -16.35 0.72 18.61
CA ASP A 182 -15.08 0.04 18.90
C ASP A 182 -15.12 -1.39 18.35
N TYR A 183 -14.02 -2.12 18.43
CA TYR A 183 -13.90 -3.50 17.98
C TYR A 183 -13.83 -4.47 19.15
N ALA A 184 -14.43 -5.64 18.96
CA ALA A 184 -14.43 -6.71 19.96
C ALA A 184 -13.01 -7.23 20.29
N ASP A 185 -12.06 -7.09 19.36
CA ASP A 185 -10.66 -7.44 19.56
C ASP A 185 -9.75 -6.35 18.97
N ASN A 186 -8.93 -5.74 19.82
CA ASN A 186 -7.96 -4.70 19.46
C ASN A 186 -6.51 -5.18 19.55
N THR A 187 -6.29 -6.49 19.45
CA THR A 187 -4.94 -7.08 19.42
C THR A 187 -4.32 -7.00 18.02
N LEU A 188 -3.02 -6.67 18.00
CA LEU A 188 -2.21 -6.74 16.78
C LEU A 188 -1.72 -8.17 16.54
N PRO A 189 -1.67 -8.62 15.27
CA PRO A 189 -1.10 -9.91 14.94
C PRO A 189 0.41 -9.92 15.20
N THR A 190 0.90 -10.97 15.85
CA THR A 190 2.34 -11.17 16.11
C THR A 190 2.94 -12.30 15.27
N ALA A 191 2.10 -13.02 14.53
CA ALA A 191 2.44 -14.10 13.63
C ALA A 191 1.36 -14.26 12.55
N LEU A 192 1.69 -14.92 11.45
CA LEU A 192 0.70 -15.32 10.45
C LEU A 192 -0.11 -16.54 10.91
N PRO A 193 -1.36 -16.71 10.43
CA PRO A 193 -2.14 -17.89 10.74
C PRO A 193 -1.47 -19.18 10.21
N PRO A 194 -1.91 -20.36 10.65
CA PRO A 194 -1.54 -21.62 10.01
C PRO A 194 -1.94 -21.62 8.53
N ARG A 195 -1.12 -22.23 7.68
CA ARG A 195 -1.45 -22.36 6.26
C ARG A 195 -2.67 -23.29 6.12
N PRO A 196 -3.72 -22.88 5.38
CA PRO A 196 -4.85 -23.75 5.09
C PRO A 196 -4.39 -25.08 4.47
N GLY A 197 -4.84 -26.21 5.01
CA GLY A 197 -4.53 -27.55 4.49
C GLY A 197 -3.14 -28.12 4.85
N ALA A 198 -2.27 -27.38 5.53
CA ALA A 198 -1.06 -27.96 6.12
C ALA A 198 -1.43 -28.74 7.39
N ALA A 199 -0.81 -29.91 7.60
CA ALA A 199 -0.83 -30.56 8.92
C ALA A 199 -0.43 -29.52 9.98
N GLN A 200 -1.06 -29.56 11.16
CA GLN A 200 -0.90 -28.62 12.28
C GLN A 200 0.52 -28.63 12.90
N THR A 201 1.60 -28.62 12.11
CA THR A 201 2.91 -28.19 12.57
C THR A 201 2.86 -26.67 12.70
N ALA A 202 2.35 -26.26 13.86
CA ALA A 202 2.07 -24.89 14.27
C ALA A 202 3.36 -24.09 14.49
N GLN A 203 4.09 -23.80 13.42
CA GLN A 203 5.09 -22.74 13.47
C GLN A 203 4.56 -21.54 12.73
N ALA A 204 3.87 -20.68 13.49
CA ALA A 204 3.36 -19.41 13.01
C ALA A 204 4.54 -18.59 12.43
N MET A 205 4.52 -18.35 11.13
CA MET A 205 5.63 -17.68 10.47
C MET A 205 5.51 -16.18 10.74
N LYS A 206 6.54 -15.59 11.35
CA LYS A 206 6.72 -14.13 11.37
C LYS A 206 7.28 -13.70 10.01
N LEU A 207 6.45 -13.25 9.08
CA LEU A 207 6.90 -12.78 7.77
C LEU A 207 6.54 -11.31 7.65
N ALA A 208 7.52 -10.47 7.31
CA ALA A 208 7.35 -9.02 7.22
C ALA A 208 7.46 -8.51 5.77
N ALA A 209 7.38 -9.41 4.79
CA ALA A 209 7.07 -9.12 3.39
C ALA A 209 5.93 -10.05 2.95
N PRO A 210 5.17 -9.73 1.89
CA PRO A 210 4.16 -10.63 1.37
C PRO A 210 4.74 -12.02 1.04
N GLN A 211 3.90 -13.05 1.11
CA GLN A 211 4.34 -14.43 0.87
C GLN A 211 4.98 -14.57 -0.51
N VAL A 212 6.19 -15.11 -0.55
CA VAL A 212 6.89 -15.42 -1.80
C VAL A 212 6.99 -16.94 -1.99
N PRO A 213 6.76 -17.46 -3.21
CA PRO A 213 6.79 -18.91 -3.44
C PRO A 213 8.18 -19.55 -3.32
N SER A 214 9.25 -18.76 -3.46
CA SER A 214 10.64 -19.23 -3.46
C SER A 214 11.51 -18.27 -2.67
N ASN A 215 12.53 -18.82 -1.99
CA ASN A 215 13.58 -18.05 -1.32
C ASN A 215 14.73 -17.65 -2.27
N GLN A 216 14.65 -18.01 -3.54
CA GLN A 216 15.65 -17.64 -4.54
C GLN A 216 15.17 -16.45 -5.36
N ARG A 217 16.12 -15.60 -5.76
CA ARG A 217 15.83 -14.55 -6.74
C ARG A 217 15.31 -15.21 -8.03
N PRO A 218 14.22 -14.68 -8.62
CA PRO A 218 13.76 -15.15 -9.91
C PRO A 218 14.84 -15.05 -11.00
N PRO A 219 14.74 -15.86 -12.08
CA PRO A 219 15.68 -15.79 -13.19
C PRO A 219 15.65 -14.42 -13.86
N SER A 220 16.82 -13.98 -14.35
CA SER A 220 16.92 -12.73 -15.10
C SER A 220 16.21 -12.85 -16.45
N LYS A 221 15.43 -11.84 -16.81
CA LYS A 221 14.82 -11.70 -18.13
C LYS A 221 15.34 -10.43 -18.78
N ARG A 222 15.76 -10.53 -20.05
CA ARG A 222 16.16 -9.36 -20.85
C ARG A 222 14.93 -8.73 -21.49
N PHE A 223 14.85 -7.42 -21.44
CA PHE A 223 13.78 -6.63 -22.05
C PHE A 223 14.36 -5.73 -23.13
N THR A 224 13.49 -5.26 -24.01
CA THR A 224 13.80 -4.17 -24.93
C THR A 224 14.18 -2.93 -24.12
N PRO A 225 15.37 -2.34 -24.31
CA PRO A 225 15.78 -1.16 -23.56
C PRO A 225 14.91 0.05 -23.89
N ALA A 226 14.57 0.83 -22.86
CA ALA A 226 14.00 2.16 -23.01
C ALA A 226 15.09 3.20 -22.68
N PRO A 227 15.40 4.15 -23.59
CA PRO A 227 16.53 5.05 -23.41
C PRO A 227 16.26 6.14 -22.34
N PRO A 228 17.31 6.66 -21.70
CA PRO A 228 17.22 7.85 -20.84
C PRO A 228 16.67 9.05 -21.61
N ARG A 229 15.85 9.87 -20.94
CA ARG A 229 15.29 11.10 -21.55
C ARG A 229 14.80 12.09 -20.50
N GLN A 230 14.69 13.36 -20.88
CA GLN A 230 14.00 14.35 -20.06
C GLN A 230 12.48 14.10 -20.08
N ILE A 231 11.83 14.13 -18.91
CA ILE A 231 10.37 13.97 -18.77
C ILE A 231 9.71 15.33 -18.56
N SER A 232 10.28 16.16 -17.69
CA SER A 232 9.84 17.54 -17.43
C SER A 232 11.04 18.38 -16.97
N THR A 233 10.84 19.66 -16.67
CA THR A 233 11.90 20.53 -16.11
C THR A 233 12.46 20.06 -14.76
N SER A 234 11.72 19.24 -14.04
CA SER A 234 12.07 18.71 -12.72
C SER A 234 12.23 17.19 -12.69
N ARG A 235 12.11 16.50 -13.82
CA ARG A 235 12.11 15.04 -13.87
C ARG A 235 12.81 14.47 -15.10
N ARG A 236 13.64 13.46 -14.88
CA ARG A 236 14.44 12.80 -15.91
C ARG A 236 14.38 11.29 -15.73
N SER A 237 14.15 10.57 -16.83
CA SER A 237 14.30 9.12 -16.90
C SER A 237 15.76 8.77 -17.10
N LEU A 238 16.26 7.83 -16.29
CA LEU A 238 17.58 7.20 -16.43
C LEU A 238 17.54 5.99 -17.38
N GLY A 239 16.41 5.75 -18.03
CA GLY A 239 16.17 4.58 -18.86
C GLY A 239 15.51 3.44 -18.10
N GLY A 240 15.22 2.36 -18.83
CA GLY A 240 14.41 1.26 -18.32
C GLY A 240 14.23 0.14 -19.33
N ALA A 241 13.09 -0.53 -19.19
CA ALA A 241 12.59 -1.57 -20.09
C ALA A 241 11.30 -1.11 -20.76
N ALA A 242 11.18 -1.31 -22.06
CA ALA A 242 9.98 -1.06 -22.85
C ALA A 242 9.19 -2.36 -23.06
N GLN A 243 7.86 -2.24 -23.19
CA GLN A 243 6.94 -3.34 -23.51
C GLN A 243 7.10 -4.54 -22.55
N VAL A 244 7.09 -4.25 -21.25
CA VAL A 244 7.21 -5.27 -20.22
C VAL A 244 5.87 -5.98 -20.06
N SER A 245 5.86 -7.30 -20.26
CA SER A 245 4.71 -8.15 -19.99
C SER A 245 4.95 -9.02 -18.76
N PHE A 246 3.88 -9.19 -17.98
CA PHE A 246 3.82 -10.04 -16.80
C PHE A 246 2.82 -11.17 -17.05
N ASP A 247 3.23 -12.38 -16.70
CA ASP A 247 2.48 -13.63 -16.83
C ASP A 247 2.63 -14.44 -15.52
N GLU A 248 2.36 -15.74 -15.53
CA GLU A 248 2.50 -16.63 -14.35
C GLU A 248 3.91 -16.63 -13.74
N GLN A 249 4.91 -16.15 -14.49
CA GLN A 249 6.30 -16.33 -14.13
C GLN A 249 6.82 -15.14 -13.32
N SER A 250 7.78 -15.46 -12.45
CA SER A 250 8.56 -14.45 -11.73
C SER A 250 9.85 -14.19 -12.48
N TYR A 251 10.25 -12.92 -12.59
CA TYR A 251 11.53 -12.57 -13.23
C TYR A 251 12.21 -11.41 -12.51
N THR A 252 13.50 -11.26 -12.80
CA THR A 252 14.30 -10.09 -12.46
C THR A 252 14.72 -9.34 -13.71
N ALA A 253 14.50 -8.03 -13.73
CA ALA A 253 15.09 -7.12 -14.72
C ALA A 253 16.25 -6.35 -14.08
N SER A 254 17.40 -6.34 -14.76
CA SER A 254 18.53 -5.48 -14.41
C SER A 254 18.48 -4.20 -15.24
N LEU A 255 18.58 -3.06 -14.58
CA LEU A 255 18.62 -1.73 -15.15
C LEU A 255 20.03 -1.17 -14.94
N SER A 256 20.77 -0.95 -16.01
CA SER A 256 22.14 -0.46 -15.96
C SER A 256 22.21 1.02 -16.33
N PHE A 257 23.06 1.76 -15.63
CA PHE A 257 23.21 3.19 -15.74
C PHE A 257 24.64 3.57 -16.09
N ASN A 258 24.82 4.66 -16.82
CA ASN A 258 26.15 5.21 -17.04
C ASN A 258 26.72 5.81 -15.74
N GLN A 259 28.02 6.09 -15.74
CA GLN A 259 28.73 6.59 -14.56
C GLN A 259 28.12 7.90 -14.00
N LYS A 260 27.65 8.80 -14.88
CA LYS A 260 27.07 10.08 -14.47
C LYS A 260 25.74 9.87 -13.75
N ASP A 261 24.87 9.03 -14.29
CA ASP A 261 23.56 8.72 -13.71
C ASP A 261 23.70 7.97 -12.38
N ALA A 262 24.62 7.01 -12.30
CA ALA A 262 24.94 6.31 -11.05
C ALA A 262 25.47 7.26 -9.96
N ALA A 263 26.33 8.22 -10.33
CA ALA A 263 26.83 9.23 -9.40
C ALA A 263 25.73 10.18 -8.91
N GLU A 264 24.74 10.49 -9.75
CA GLU A 264 23.61 11.35 -9.39
C GLU A 264 22.67 10.64 -8.39
N ILE A 265 22.40 9.35 -8.59
CA ILE A 265 21.71 8.50 -7.59
C ILE A 265 22.49 8.53 -6.27
N ALA A 266 23.80 8.29 -6.31
CA ALA A 266 24.64 8.29 -5.12
C ALA A 266 24.59 9.63 -4.36
N ALA A 267 24.58 10.76 -5.08
CA ALA A 267 24.48 12.10 -4.49
C ALA A 267 23.14 12.31 -3.77
N ILE A 268 22.02 11.87 -4.36
CA ILE A 268 20.69 11.93 -3.73
C ILE A 268 20.66 11.08 -2.45
N ILE A 269 21.20 9.86 -2.50
CA ILE A 269 21.23 8.98 -1.31
C ILE A 269 22.15 9.56 -0.22
N ALA A 270 23.31 10.10 -0.59
CA ALA A 270 24.24 10.73 0.34
C ALA A 270 23.62 11.97 1.01
N SER A 271 22.92 12.82 0.26
CA SER A 271 22.26 14.00 0.82
C SER A 271 21.16 13.62 1.82
N ARG A 272 20.49 12.48 1.61
CA ARG A 272 19.50 11.94 2.55
C ARG A 272 20.12 11.38 3.82
N ARG A 273 21.29 10.71 3.74
CA ARG A 273 22.01 10.19 4.91
C ARG A 273 22.49 11.31 5.84
N MET A 274 22.90 12.45 5.29
CA MET A 274 23.43 13.58 6.06
C MET A 274 22.35 14.44 6.74
N GLY A 275 21.05 14.11 6.56
CA GLY A 275 19.96 14.71 7.33
C GLY A 275 19.94 16.24 7.39
N HIS A 276 19.81 16.95 6.27
CA HIS A 276 19.60 18.41 6.21
C HIS A 276 20.41 19.30 7.19
N GLU A 277 21.61 18.91 7.63
CA GLU A 277 22.53 19.87 8.26
C GLU A 277 23.25 20.66 7.17
N GLY A 278 22.67 21.81 6.82
CA GLY A 278 23.37 22.91 6.15
C GLY A 278 23.23 22.98 4.62
N ALA A 279 22.15 23.61 4.15
CA ALA A 279 22.16 24.61 3.07
C ALA A 279 20.71 25.00 2.73
N GLY A 280 20.42 26.29 2.79
CA GLY A 280 19.11 26.82 2.40
C GLY A 280 18.71 26.47 0.97
N GLY A 281 17.41 26.27 0.75
CA GLY A 281 16.76 26.39 -0.55
C GLY A 281 17.20 25.42 -1.66
N GLY A 282 17.74 24.24 -1.33
CA GLY A 282 18.14 23.23 -2.30
C GLY A 282 16.96 22.38 -2.82
N ARG A 283 16.98 22.00 -4.11
CA ARG A 283 16.04 21.02 -4.67
C ARG A 283 16.24 19.66 -4.01
N VAL A 284 15.14 19.08 -3.54
CA VAL A 284 15.14 17.78 -2.88
C VAL A 284 14.96 16.68 -3.92
N GLY A 285 16.02 15.89 -4.13
CA GLY A 285 16.02 14.78 -5.09
C GLY A 285 15.31 13.53 -4.56
N SER A 286 14.69 12.78 -5.46
CA SER A 286 14.12 11.46 -5.24
C SER A 286 14.48 10.53 -6.40
N VAL A 287 14.57 9.24 -6.10
CA VAL A 287 14.78 8.17 -7.07
C VAL A 287 13.52 7.33 -7.08
N LYS A 288 12.87 7.20 -8.24
CA LYS A 288 11.58 6.52 -8.37
C LYS A 288 11.66 5.39 -9.38
N PHE A 289 11.09 4.24 -9.06
CA PHE A 289 10.74 3.24 -10.07
C PHE A 289 9.34 3.54 -10.57
N VAL A 290 9.18 3.57 -11.89
CA VAL A 290 7.94 3.98 -12.55
C VAL A 290 7.47 2.87 -13.46
N VAL A 291 6.23 2.45 -13.26
CA VAL A 291 5.50 1.53 -14.14
C VAL A 291 4.50 2.39 -14.90
N ASP A 292 4.79 2.68 -16.16
CA ASP A 292 4.05 3.67 -16.96
C ASP A 292 3.10 2.99 -17.95
N SER A 293 1.89 3.52 -18.04
CA SER A 293 0.81 2.99 -18.89
C SER A 293 0.57 1.49 -18.68
N ALA A 294 0.46 1.06 -17.42
CA ALA A 294 0.09 -0.30 -17.07
C ALA A 294 -1.36 -0.59 -17.50
N ARG A 295 -1.56 -1.73 -18.15
CA ARG A 295 -2.87 -2.20 -18.61
C ARG A 295 -3.02 -3.68 -18.31
N MET A 296 -4.22 -4.09 -17.91
CA MET A 296 -4.57 -5.49 -17.76
C MET A 296 -5.01 -6.07 -19.11
N SER A 297 -4.63 -7.31 -19.39
CA SER A 297 -5.29 -8.13 -20.42
C SER A 297 -6.67 -8.58 -19.94
N ASP A 298 -7.47 -9.19 -20.82
CA ASP A 298 -8.79 -9.71 -20.43
C ASP A 298 -8.70 -10.76 -19.30
N PRO A 299 -7.81 -11.78 -19.34
CA PRO A 299 -7.61 -12.67 -18.20
C PRO A 299 -7.14 -11.93 -16.95
N GLY A 300 -6.25 -10.95 -17.11
CA GLY A 300 -5.68 -10.19 -15.99
C GLY A 300 -6.71 -9.35 -15.22
N ARG A 301 -7.84 -8.98 -15.83
CA ARG A 301 -8.89 -8.17 -15.19
C ARG A 301 -9.67 -8.90 -14.11
N LEU A 302 -9.66 -10.23 -14.11
CA LEU A 302 -10.38 -11.04 -13.12
C LEU A 302 -9.75 -11.00 -11.73
N GLY A 303 -8.50 -10.53 -11.60
CA GLY A 303 -7.74 -10.68 -10.36
C GLY A 303 -7.45 -12.16 -10.07
N GLY A 304 -7.33 -12.52 -8.80
CA GLY A 304 -6.84 -13.83 -8.35
C GLY A 304 -5.32 -13.92 -8.25
N TYR A 305 -4.61 -12.80 -8.44
CA TYR A 305 -3.15 -12.74 -8.42
C TYR A 305 -2.64 -11.32 -8.17
N TYR A 306 -1.38 -11.21 -7.78
CA TYR A 306 -0.61 -9.97 -7.85
C TYR A 306 0.87 -10.27 -8.05
N TYR A 307 1.67 -9.22 -8.23
CA TYR A 307 3.12 -9.28 -8.23
C TYR A 307 3.67 -8.51 -7.04
N ALA A 308 4.48 -9.17 -6.21
CA ALA A 308 5.29 -8.50 -5.21
C ALA A 308 6.58 -8.01 -5.89
N LEU A 309 6.85 -6.70 -5.79
CA LEU A 309 8.01 -6.06 -6.40
C LEU A 309 9.13 -5.93 -5.37
N TYR A 310 10.36 -6.23 -5.79
CA TYR A 310 11.55 -6.15 -4.94
C TYR A 310 12.69 -5.41 -5.67
N LEU A 311 13.29 -4.44 -5.00
CA LEU A 311 14.50 -3.76 -5.41
C LEU A 311 15.73 -4.52 -4.92
N ASN A 312 16.69 -4.85 -5.78
CA ASN A 312 17.96 -5.50 -5.43
C ASN A 312 17.82 -6.69 -4.49
N MET A 313 16.76 -7.49 -4.69
CA MET A 313 16.54 -8.74 -3.95
C MET A 313 17.82 -9.58 -3.94
N PRO A 314 18.28 -10.21 -2.85
CA PRO A 314 19.48 -11.06 -2.87
C PRO A 314 19.27 -12.37 -3.66
N ASP A 315 20.35 -13.03 -4.11
CA ASP A 315 20.27 -14.25 -4.93
C ASP A 315 19.61 -15.41 -4.18
N VAL A 316 20.00 -15.57 -2.92
CA VAL A 316 19.38 -16.48 -1.96
C VAL A 316 18.96 -15.63 -0.77
N VAL A 317 17.71 -15.79 -0.37
CA VAL A 317 17.20 -15.16 0.84
C VAL A 317 17.22 -16.18 1.97
N ASP A 318 18.32 -16.14 2.71
CA ASP A 318 18.58 -16.99 3.88
C ASP A 318 17.86 -16.48 5.15
N SER A 319 17.39 -15.24 5.13
CA SER A 319 16.84 -14.54 6.28
C SER A 319 15.69 -13.60 5.90
N LYS A 320 14.65 -13.61 6.74
CA LYS A 320 13.44 -12.77 6.62
C LYS A 320 13.77 -11.28 6.49
N THR A 321 14.89 -10.85 7.06
CA THR A 321 15.37 -9.45 7.06
C THR A 321 15.76 -8.96 5.67
N ALA A 322 16.32 -9.84 4.81
CA ALA A 322 16.78 -9.45 3.48
C ALA A 322 15.63 -9.25 2.47
N TYR A 323 14.51 -9.98 2.65
CA TYR A 323 13.25 -9.73 1.92
C TYR A 323 12.67 -8.35 2.22
N ASN A 324 12.60 -8.00 3.51
CA ASN A 324 11.93 -6.77 3.95
C ASN A 324 12.66 -5.52 3.46
N LYS A 325 14.00 -5.52 3.49
CA LYS A 325 14.83 -4.41 3.00
C LYS A 325 14.81 -4.24 1.48
N SER A 326 14.14 -5.14 0.77
CA SER A 326 14.05 -5.14 -0.69
C SER A 326 12.63 -4.94 -1.18
N PHE A 327 11.61 -5.11 -0.33
CA PHE A 327 10.21 -5.06 -0.74
C PHE A 327 9.81 -3.62 -1.12
N LEU A 328 9.45 -3.46 -2.40
CA LEU A 328 9.14 -2.17 -3.00
C LEU A 328 7.65 -1.84 -2.96
N GLY A 329 6.80 -2.86 -3.06
CA GLY A 329 5.36 -2.71 -3.13
C GLY A 329 4.74 -3.81 -3.98
N THR A 330 3.50 -3.59 -4.39
CA THR A 330 2.71 -4.58 -5.13
C THR A 330 2.15 -4.00 -6.43
N LEU A 331 2.06 -4.84 -7.44
CA LEU A 331 1.42 -4.54 -8.72
C LEU A 331 0.38 -5.62 -9.02
N GLY A 332 -0.86 -5.22 -9.22
CA GLY A 332 -1.96 -6.14 -9.51
C GLY A 332 -3.11 -5.41 -10.20
N ALA A 333 -4.19 -6.15 -10.44
CA ALA A 333 -5.38 -5.63 -11.09
C ALA A 333 -5.98 -4.43 -10.35
N PHE A 334 -6.03 -4.48 -9.02
CA PHE A 334 -6.58 -3.42 -8.18
C PHE A 334 -5.80 -2.10 -8.30
N GLN A 335 -4.47 -2.15 -8.18
CA GLN A 335 -3.63 -0.96 -8.27
C GLN A 335 -3.72 -0.35 -9.68
N ILE A 336 -3.72 -1.19 -10.73
CA ILE A 336 -3.90 -0.71 -12.11
C ILE A 336 -5.28 -0.08 -12.29
N ALA A 337 -6.34 -0.68 -11.75
CA ALA A 337 -7.67 -0.10 -11.80
C ALA A 337 -7.72 1.28 -11.11
N ALA A 338 -7.08 1.41 -9.95
CA ALA A 338 -6.98 2.67 -9.21
C ALA A 338 -6.26 3.76 -10.01
N VAL A 339 -5.05 3.49 -10.53
CA VAL A 339 -4.31 4.50 -11.30
C VAL A 339 -4.91 4.79 -12.68
N SER A 340 -5.68 3.85 -13.24
CA SER A 340 -6.42 4.05 -14.49
C SER A 340 -7.68 4.90 -14.30
N HIS A 341 -8.32 4.81 -13.12
CA HIS A 341 -9.46 5.65 -12.77
C HIS A 341 -9.07 7.13 -12.63
N HIS A 342 -7.84 7.40 -12.20
CA HIS A 342 -7.34 8.76 -11.94
C HIS A 342 -6.39 9.30 -13.02
N GLY A 343 -6.10 8.53 -14.08
CA GLY A 343 -5.13 8.96 -15.09
C GLY A 343 -4.67 7.83 -16.01
N PRO A 344 -3.48 7.97 -16.65
CA PRO A 344 -3.04 7.08 -17.72
C PRO A 344 -2.51 5.71 -17.24
N GLY A 345 -2.78 5.29 -16.00
CA GLY A 345 -2.30 3.99 -15.49
C GLY A 345 -0.82 3.99 -15.09
N ARG A 346 -0.33 5.08 -14.50
CA ARG A 346 1.06 5.20 -14.01
C ARG A 346 1.15 4.89 -12.52
N LEU A 347 2.04 3.97 -12.14
CA LEU A 347 2.41 3.71 -10.75
C LEU A 347 3.84 4.20 -10.50
N GLU A 348 4.07 4.74 -9.31
CA GLU A 348 5.39 5.24 -8.88
C GLU A 348 5.73 4.68 -7.51
N PHE A 349 6.96 4.16 -7.39
CA PHE A 349 7.49 3.61 -6.16
C PHE A 349 8.75 4.38 -5.79
N ASP A 350 8.82 4.88 -4.55
CA ASP A 350 9.99 5.59 -4.07
C ASP A 350 11.09 4.60 -3.68
N LEU A 351 12.29 4.77 -4.24
CA LEU A 351 13.43 3.89 -3.99
C LEU A 351 14.33 4.41 -2.88
N VAL A 352 14.22 5.68 -2.49
CA VAL A 352 15.20 6.32 -1.60
C VAL A 352 15.29 5.59 -0.26
N GLY A 353 14.14 5.28 0.36
CA GLY A 353 14.10 4.57 1.64
C GLY A 353 14.78 3.21 1.58
N LEU A 354 14.51 2.41 0.54
CA LEU A 354 15.10 1.08 0.38
C LEU A 354 16.59 1.15 0.05
N LEU A 355 17.01 2.05 -0.84
CA LEU A 355 18.42 2.26 -1.18
C LEU A 355 19.25 2.69 0.05
N LEU A 356 18.65 3.47 0.96
CA LEU A 356 19.27 3.80 2.25
C LEU A 356 19.43 2.55 3.13
N GLN A 357 18.39 1.74 3.27
CA GLN A 357 18.36 0.54 4.11
C GLN A 357 19.25 -0.62 3.60
N GLN A 358 19.49 -0.69 2.29
CA GLN A 358 20.33 -1.70 1.66
C GLN A 358 21.83 -1.39 1.75
N GLU A 359 22.20 -0.18 2.17
CA GLU A 359 23.59 0.25 2.37
C GLU A 359 24.51 0.07 1.13
N ILE A 360 23.94 -0.07 -0.07
CA ILE A 360 24.71 -0.21 -1.29
C ILE A 360 25.44 1.10 -1.62
N LYS A 361 26.61 0.96 -2.28
CA LYS A 361 27.47 2.06 -2.71
C LYS A 361 27.62 2.14 -4.22
N ASP A 362 27.40 1.03 -4.91
CA ASP A 362 27.40 0.98 -6.36
C ASP A 362 25.96 1.06 -6.87
N PHE A 363 25.67 2.11 -7.63
CA PHE A 363 24.37 2.37 -8.26
C PHE A 363 24.45 2.25 -9.79
N SER A 364 25.52 1.64 -10.33
CA SER A 364 25.68 1.38 -11.77
C SER A 364 24.63 0.40 -12.30
N THR A 365 24.09 -0.46 -11.43
CA THR A 365 22.98 -1.35 -11.75
C THR A 365 22.01 -1.39 -10.59
N LEU A 366 20.72 -1.30 -10.90
CA LEU A 366 19.64 -1.67 -9.99
C LEU A 366 18.89 -2.85 -10.60
N SER A 367 18.32 -3.72 -9.77
CA SER A 367 17.47 -4.81 -10.23
C SER A 367 16.09 -4.72 -9.63
N ILE A 368 15.07 -5.00 -10.45
CA ILE A 368 13.69 -5.12 -10.00
C ILE A 368 13.25 -6.55 -10.25
N SER A 369 12.90 -7.25 -9.18
CA SER A 369 12.29 -8.57 -9.25
C SER A 369 10.79 -8.42 -9.06
N TRP A 370 10.00 -9.05 -9.91
CA TRP A 370 8.58 -9.25 -9.66
C TRP A 370 8.34 -10.72 -9.40
N ILE A 371 7.67 -10.97 -8.30
CA ILE A 371 7.34 -12.32 -7.87
C ILE A 371 5.85 -12.48 -8.02
N ARG A 372 5.44 -13.41 -8.88
CA ARG A 372 4.04 -13.79 -9.04
C ARG A 372 3.54 -14.41 -7.73
N VAL A 373 2.41 -13.95 -7.26
CA VAL A 373 1.70 -14.51 -6.11
C VAL A 373 0.25 -14.76 -6.51
N ASP A 374 -0.16 -16.02 -6.38
CA ASP A 374 -1.48 -16.51 -6.79
C ASP A 374 -2.42 -16.72 -5.61
N GLY A 375 -3.71 -16.55 -5.87
CA GLY A 375 -4.81 -16.98 -5.01
C GLY A 375 -5.32 -18.37 -5.41
N ASP A 376 -6.62 -18.61 -5.19
CA ASP A 376 -7.21 -19.94 -5.43
C ASP A 376 -7.35 -20.26 -6.93
N ASN A 377 -7.77 -19.29 -7.75
CA ASN A 377 -7.97 -19.47 -9.19
C ASN A 377 -7.28 -18.35 -9.99
N PRO A 378 -5.93 -18.37 -10.07
CA PRO A 378 -5.20 -17.36 -10.82
C PRO A 378 -5.46 -17.49 -12.34
N PRO A 379 -5.51 -16.36 -13.07
CA PRO A 379 -5.71 -16.37 -14.51
C PRO A 379 -4.43 -16.79 -15.21
N ALA A 380 -4.61 -17.50 -16.33
CA ALA A 380 -3.50 -17.99 -17.12
C ALA A 380 -3.04 -17.04 -18.25
N GLY A 381 -1.77 -17.12 -18.64
CA GLY A 381 -1.15 -16.36 -19.71
C GLY A 381 -0.71 -14.95 -19.31
N GLN A 382 -0.62 -14.05 -20.30
CA GLN A 382 -0.24 -12.66 -20.04
C GLN A 382 -1.37 -11.94 -19.30
N THR A 383 -1.06 -11.31 -18.18
CA THR A 383 -2.05 -10.64 -17.31
C THR A 383 -1.91 -9.14 -17.28
N ILE A 384 -0.67 -8.63 -17.31
CA ILE A 384 -0.37 -7.19 -17.27
C ILE A 384 0.62 -6.85 -18.37
N ASN A 385 0.34 -5.78 -19.11
CA ASN A 385 1.22 -5.16 -20.07
C ASN A 385 1.59 -3.75 -19.61
N VAL A 386 2.87 -3.41 -19.67
CA VAL A 386 3.41 -2.12 -19.26
C VAL A 386 4.20 -1.56 -20.42
N ALA A 387 3.85 -0.34 -20.84
CA ALA A 387 4.55 0.29 -21.96
C ALA A 387 6.02 0.56 -21.62
N GLU A 388 6.30 1.00 -20.38
CA GLU A 388 7.65 1.27 -19.91
C GLU A 388 7.77 1.09 -18.39
N ALA A 389 8.80 0.36 -17.95
CA ALA A 389 9.21 0.25 -16.56
C ALA A 389 10.61 0.86 -16.42
N ARG A 390 10.77 1.95 -15.66
CA ARG A 390 12.00 2.77 -15.67
C ARG A 390 12.37 3.34 -14.31
N VAL A 391 13.60 3.83 -14.20
CA VAL A 391 14.04 4.63 -13.04
C VAL A 391 14.06 6.10 -13.43
N ASP A 392 13.35 6.92 -12.66
CA ASP A 392 13.32 8.36 -12.80
C ASP A 392 14.05 9.04 -11.62
N LEU A 393 14.76 10.13 -11.93
CA LEU A 393 15.14 11.14 -10.95
C LEU A 393 14.09 12.25 -10.99
N ALA A 394 13.54 12.58 -9.82
CA ALA A 394 12.60 13.67 -9.66
C ALA A 394 13.09 14.63 -8.59
N TYR A 395 13.10 15.93 -8.92
CA TYR A 395 13.57 17.01 -8.08
C TYR A 395 12.39 17.89 -7.68
N GLU A 396 11.96 17.76 -6.44
CA GLU A 396 10.91 18.62 -5.90
C GLU A 396 11.52 19.96 -5.46
N ILE A 397 10.73 21.02 -5.61
CA ILE A 397 10.96 22.28 -4.89
C ILE A 397 10.34 22.05 -3.52
N GLU A 398 11.08 22.24 -2.42
CA GLU A 398 10.54 22.03 -1.07
C GLU A 398 9.19 22.76 -0.92
N PRO A 399 8.15 22.08 -0.39
CA PRO A 399 7.06 22.83 0.22
C PRO A 399 7.70 23.61 1.37
N VAL A 400 7.60 24.94 1.32
CA VAL A 400 8.01 25.82 2.42
C VAL A 400 7.40 25.24 3.70
N GLN A 401 8.26 24.79 4.63
CA GLN A 401 7.85 24.63 6.01
C GLN A 401 7.36 26.00 6.46
N LEU A 402 6.04 26.19 6.54
CA LEU A 402 5.50 27.34 7.24
C LEU A 402 6.04 27.23 8.68
N PRO A 403 6.77 28.25 9.18
CA PRO A 403 7.24 28.20 10.54
C PRO A 403 6.04 27.98 11.45
N LEU A 404 6.19 27.06 12.42
CA LEU A 404 5.32 27.05 13.59
C LEU A 404 5.26 28.49 14.09
N LEU A 405 4.07 29.09 14.07
CA LEU A 405 3.82 30.37 14.70
C LEU A 405 4.04 30.18 16.20
N GLN A 406 5.30 30.29 16.63
CA GLN A 406 5.65 30.53 18.02
C GLN A 406 5.06 31.88 18.40
N GLY A 407 4.39 31.89 19.56
CA GLY A 407 3.47 32.93 19.98
C GLY A 407 3.98 34.35 19.81
N MET A 408 3.19 35.16 19.11
CA MET A 408 3.17 36.60 19.34
C MET A 408 2.17 36.88 20.46
N THR A 409 2.69 36.97 21.67
CA THR A 409 2.06 37.72 22.75
C THR A 409 2.15 39.23 22.43
N SER A 410 1.02 39.87 22.17
CA SER A 410 0.74 41.29 22.41
C SER A 410 -0.76 41.46 22.14
N GLY A 411 -1.64 41.64 23.13
CA GLY A 411 -1.66 42.79 24.01
C GLY A 411 -2.15 44.00 23.21
N TYR A 412 -3.45 44.25 23.19
CA TYR A 412 -4.08 45.58 23.18
C TYR A 412 -5.54 45.46 23.64
N LYS A 413 -5.97 46.51 24.35
CA LYS A 413 -7.20 46.68 25.13
C LYS A 413 -8.49 46.52 24.36
#